data_AF-A0A1H6WEU3-F1
#
_entry.id   AF-A0A1H6WEU3-F1
#
_cell.length_a   1.000
_cell.length_b   1.000
_cell.length_c   1.000
_cell.angle_alpha   90.00
_cell.angle_beta   90.00
_cell.angle_gamma   90.00
#
_symmetry.space_group_name_H-M   'P 1'
#
loop_
_entity.id
_entity.type
_entity.pdbx_description
1 polymer ?
#
loop_
_entity_poly.entity_id
_entity_poly.type
_entity_poly.pdbx_seq_one_letter_code
_entity_poly.pdbx_strand_id
1 'polypeptide(L)'
;MKPLMTAWLLSSAAPMTADLQAFEERRILAPLTDYSVDGRGFVEFAPTVETRNVTCVLVSKRIYDCRYDSRIKPSLANDFEPWQTRNERIMKRRKAWIRADKEG
;
A
#
# COMPACT_ATOMS: atom_id res chain seq x y z
N MET A 1 -43.82 -6.14 17.26
CA MET A 1 -42.43 -6.40 17.72
C MET A 1 -41.50 -5.99 16.60
N LYS A 2 -40.68 -4.95 16.79
CA LYS A 2 -39.79 -4.39 15.75
C LYS A 2 -38.42 -5.09 15.84
N PRO A 3 -37.87 -5.66 14.75
CA PRO A 3 -36.49 -6.13 14.78
C PRO A 3 -35.57 -4.90 14.75
N LEU A 4 -34.75 -4.74 15.80
CA LEU A 4 -33.58 -3.88 15.78
C LEU A 4 -32.60 -4.46 14.73
N MET A 5 -32.59 -3.89 13.54
CA MET A 5 -31.46 -4.05 12.62
C MET A 5 -30.34 -3.12 13.10
N THR A 6 -29.46 -3.65 13.94
CA THR A 6 -28.17 -3.04 14.25
C THR A 6 -27.29 -3.15 12.99
N ALA A 7 -27.33 -2.12 12.15
CA ALA A 7 -26.44 -2.00 11.01
C ALA A 7 -25.01 -1.80 11.54
N TRP A 8 -24.22 -2.88 11.53
CA TRP A 8 -22.77 -2.80 11.68
C TRP A 8 -22.19 -2.11 10.45
N LEU A 9 -22.06 -0.78 10.54
CA LEU A 9 -21.24 0.01 9.61
C LEU A 9 -19.78 -0.38 9.86
N LEU A 10 -19.33 -1.44 9.19
CA LEU A 10 -17.90 -1.71 8.96
C LEU A 10 -17.36 -0.62 8.01
N SER A 11 -17.25 0.60 8.53
CA SER A 11 -16.51 1.68 7.88
C SER A 11 -15.08 1.18 7.75
N SER A 12 -14.70 0.79 6.53
CA SER A 12 -13.32 0.44 6.24
C SER A 12 -12.54 1.75 6.32
N ALA A 13 -11.86 2.00 7.44
CA ALA A 13 -11.11 3.22 7.67
C ALA A 13 -10.24 3.54 6.45
N ALA A 14 -10.19 4.82 6.09
CA ALA A 14 -9.39 5.30 4.98
C ALA A 14 -7.91 4.90 5.17
N PRO A 15 -7.16 4.70 4.07
CA PRO A 15 -5.73 4.41 4.15
C PRO A 15 -4.99 5.52 4.91
N MET A 16 -4.15 5.12 5.87
CA MET A 16 -3.27 6.04 6.60
C MET A 16 -1.87 6.07 5.98
N THR A 17 -1.01 6.99 6.41
CA THR A 17 0.38 7.06 5.91
C THR A 17 1.13 5.73 6.03
N ALA A 18 1.00 5.04 7.16
CA ALA A 18 1.62 3.73 7.38
C ALA A 18 1.10 2.66 6.40
N ASP A 19 -0.18 2.73 6.01
CA ASP A 19 -0.75 1.83 5.01
C ASP A 19 -0.12 2.04 3.63
N LEU A 20 0.09 3.31 3.24
CA LEU A 20 0.71 3.68 1.96
C LEU A 20 2.21 3.38 1.95
N GLN A 21 2.91 3.56 3.08
CA GLN A 21 4.29 3.13 3.22
C GLN A 21 4.42 1.62 3.03
N ALA A 22 3.61 0.82 3.73
CA ALA A 22 3.63 -0.65 3.58
C ALA A 22 3.18 -1.12 2.19
N PHE A 23 2.31 -0.36 1.51
CA PHE A 23 1.95 -0.60 0.11
C PHE A 23 3.14 -0.36 -0.83
N GLU A 24 3.82 0.77 -0.67
CA GLU A 24 4.96 1.17 -1.50
C GLU A 24 6.18 0.27 -1.26
N GLU A 25 6.47 -0.09 -0.01
CA GLU A 25 7.50 -1.07 0.35
C GLU A 25 7.26 -2.40 -0.36
N ARG A 26 6.05 -2.95 -0.30
CA ARG A 26 5.73 -4.20 -1.01
C ARG A 26 5.88 -4.07 -2.52
N ARG A 27 5.50 -2.94 -3.12
CA ARG A 27 5.68 -2.68 -4.56
C ARG A 27 7.15 -2.73 -4.96
N ILE A 28 8.03 -2.19 -4.13
CA ILE A 28 9.47 -2.11 -4.38
C ILE A 28 10.19 -3.44 -4.07
N LEU A 29 9.78 -4.13 -3.01
CA LEU A 29 10.40 -5.38 -2.57
C LEU A 29 9.97 -6.59 -3.41
N ALA A 30 8.75 -6.60 -3.94
CA ALA A 30 8.23 -7.73 -4.73
C ALA A 30 9.16 -8.18 -5.88
N PRO A 31 9.69 -7.29 -6.75
CA PRO A 31 10.61 -7.70 -7.80
C PRO A 31 12.02 -8.09 -7.30
N LEU A 32 12.36 -7.78 -6.05
CA LEU A 32 13.65 -8.09 -5.42
C LEU A 32 13.59 -9.34 -4.53
N THR A 33 12.41 -9.98 -4.45
CA THR A 33 12.20 -11.13 -3.57
C THR A 33 12.66 -12.40 -4.26
N ASP A 34 13.69 -13.02 -3.70
CA ASP A 34 14.11 -14.38 -4.02
C ASP A 34 13.45 -15.38 -3.08
N TYR A 35 13.47 -16.66 -3.46
CA TYR A 35 12.85 -17.73 -2.71
C TYR A 35 13.87 -18.80 -2.34
N SER A 36 13.90 -19.16 -1.06
CA SER A 36 14.67 -20.29 -0.57
C SER A 36 14.06 -21.63 -1.00
N VAL A 37 14.80 -22.72 -0.81
CA VAL A 37 14.34 -24.09 -1.13
C VAL A 37 13.08 -24.48 -0.34
N ASP A 38 12.88 -23.94 0.87
CA ASP A 38 11.66 -24.14 1.68
C ASP A 38 10.53 -23.16 1.32
N GLY A 39 10.68 -22.36 0.26
CA GLY A 39 9.65 -21.47 -0.28
C GLY A 39 9.46 -20.16 0.48
N ARG A 40 10.37 -19.80 1.40
CA ARG A 40 10.33 -18.50 2.09
C ARG A 40 10.92 -17.42 1.19
N GLY A 41 10.20 -16.32 1.06
CA GLY A 41 10.69 -15.14 0.36
C GLY A 41 11.71 -14.39 1.21
N PHE A 42 12.81 -13.95 0.62
CA PHE A 42 13.81 -13.09 1.25
C PHE A 42 14.29 -12.01 0.27
N VAL A 43 14.83 -10.93 0.82
CA VAL A 43 15.43 -9.83 0.05
C VAL A 43 16.80 -9.57 0.67
N GLU A 44 17.87 -9.77 -0.10
CA GLU A 44 19.26 -9.65 0.40
C GLU A 44 19.65 -8.19 0.66
N PHE A 45 19.20 -7.28 -0.21
CA PHE A 45 19.48 -5.84 -0.13
C PHE A 45 18.17 -5.04 -0.21
N ALA A 46 17.48 -4.93 0.92
CA ALA A 46 16.23 -4.18 0.99
C ALA A 46 16.51 -2.66 0.93
N PRO A 47 15.94 -1.92 -0.03
CA PRO A 47 16.04 -0.46 -0.04
C PRO A 47 15.20 0.13 1.09
N THR A 48 15.54 1.35 1.51
CA THR A 48 14.66 2.14 2.39
C THR A 48 13.64 2.90 1.57
N VAL A 49 12.39 2.90 2.01
CA VAL A 49 11.27 3.57 1.35
C VAL A 49 10.68 4.60 2.29
N GLU A 50 10.44 5.79 1.77
CA GLU A 50 9.72 6.83 2.50
C GLU A 50 8.52 7.31 1.70
N THR A 51 7.44 7.63 2.41
CA THR A 51 6.24 8.24 1.84
C THR A 51 5.84 9.49 2.61
N ARG A 52 5.27 10.47 1.91
CA ARG A 52 4.73 11.70 2.52
C ARG A 52 3.57 12.27 1.71
N ASN A 53 2.97 13.35 2.22
CA ASN A 53 1.93 14.12 1.53
C ASN A 53 0.74 13.25 1.08
N VAL A 54 0.33 12.31 1.93
CA VAL A 54 -0.70 11.31 1.62
C VAL A 54 -2.08 11.96 1.61
N THR A 55 -2.80 11.82 0.51
CA THR A 55 -4.20 12.21 0.36
C THR A 55 -4.94 11.06 -0.31
N CYS A 56 -6.01 10.56 0.33
CA CYS A 56 -6.82 9.47 -0.22
C CYS A 56 -8.30 9.85 -0.23
N VAL A 57 -8.98 9.59 -1.34
CA VAL A 57 -10.41 9.86 -1.53
C VAL A 57 -11.13 8.54 -1.81
N LEU A 58 -12.23 8.28 -1.10
CA LEU A 58 -13.08 7.11 -1.36
C LEU A 58 -13.82 7.29 -2.69
N VAL A 59 -13.67 6.35 -3.62
CA VAL A 59 -14.31 6.40 -4.95
C VAL A 59 -15.41 5.35 -5.14
N SER A 60 -15.33 4.23 -4.43
CA SER A 60 -16.36 3.20 -4.36
C SER A 60 -16.18 2.42 -3.07
N LYS A 61 -17.21 1.72 -2.57
CA LYS A 61 -17.30 1.02 -1.26
C LYS A 61 -15.99 0.82 -0.47
N ARG A 62 -14.96 0.21 -1.08
CA ARG A 62 -13.64 -0.05 -0.47
C ARG A 62 -12.45 0.30 -1.38
N ILE A 63 -12.68 1.13 -2.39
CA ILE A 63 -11.71 1.59 -3.38
C ILE A 63 -11.41 3.06 -3.09
N TYR A 64 -10.12 3.38 -2.99
CA TYR A 64 -9.61 4.71 -2.72
C TYR A 64 -8.66 5.13 -3.83
N ASP A 65 -8.79 6.36 -4.30
CA ASP A 65 -7.78 7.03 -5.12
C ASP A 65 -6.86 7.80 -4.19
N CYS A 66 -5.59 7.40 -4.14
CA CYS A 66 -4.57 7.94 -3.27
C CYS A 66 -3.48 8.65 -4.07
N ARG A 67 -3.13 9.87 -3.65
CA ARG A 67 -1.97 10.62 -4.11
C ARG A 67 -0.99 10.77 -2.95
N TYR A 68 0.28 10.49 -3.20
CA TYR A 68 1.36 10.62 -2.22
C TYR A 68 2.68 10.84 -2.93
N ASP A 69 3.69 11.31 -2.22
CA ASP A 69 5.06 11.32 -2.71
C ASP A 69 5.82 10.14 -2.10
N SER A 70 6.66 9.48 -2.90
CA SER A 70 7.59 8.46 -2.41
C SER A 70 9.01 8.71 -2.87
N ARG A 71 9.98 8.24 -2.09
CA ARG A 71 11.38 8.17 -2.49
C ARG A 71 12.01 6.89 -1.97
N ILE A 72 13.09 6.50 -2.62
CA ILE A 72 13.79 5.24 -2.38
C ILE A 72 15.24 5.56 -2.10
N LYS A 73 15.81 4.92 -1.10
CA LYS A 73 17.26 4.84 -0.92
C LYS A 73 17.68 3.41 -1.22
N PRO A 74 18.30 3.14 -2.38
CA PRO A 74 18.91 1.84 -2.66
C PRO A 74 19.88 1.45 -1.55
N SER A 75 19.98 0.17 -1.22
CA SER A 75 20.77 -0.29 -0.06
C SER A 75 22.25 0.04 -0.14
N LEU A 76 22.78 0.17 -1.35
CA LEU A 76 24.19 0.50 -1.62
C LEU A 76 24.40 1.99 -1.97
N ALA A 77 23.35 2.81 -1.94
CA ALA A 77 23.43 4.24 -2.19
C ALA A 77 23.60 5.03 -0.87
N ASN A 78 24.33 6.14 -0.94
CA ASN A 78 24.51 7.03 0.21
C ASN A 78 23.25 7.85 0.52
N ASP A 79 22.55 8.27 -0.53
CA ASP A 79 21.42 9.20 -0.45
C ASP A 79 20.14 8.63 -1.03
N PHE A 80 19.03 9.27 -0.70
CA PHE A 80 17.74 9.00 -1.32
C PHE A 80 17.68 9.56 -2.73
N GLU A 81 16.96 8.85 -3.59
CA GLU A 81 16.47 9.36 -4.86
C GLU A 81 15.54 10.58 -4.65
N PRO A 82 15.35 11.41 -5.69
CA PRO A 82 14.36 12.48 -5.66
C PRO A 82 12.95 11.96 -5.34
N TRP A 83 12.17 12.82 -4.68
CA TRP A 83 10.74 12.55 -4.45
C TRP A 83 10.00 12.39 -5.78
N GLN A 84 9.19 11.35 -5.86
CA GLN A 84 8.33 11.04 -7.00
C GLN A 84 6.87 11.03 -6.56
N THR A 85 6.02 11.81 -7.23
CA THR A 85 4.58 11.76 -6.98
C THR A 85 3.98 10.49 -7.56
N ARG A 86 3.16 9.82 -6.76
CA ARG A 86 2.43 8.60 -7.07
C ARG A 86 0.93 8.87 -7.04
N ASN A 87 0.22 8.18 -7.92
CA ASN A 87 -1.24 8.15 -7.95
C ASN A 87 -1.66 6.69 -8.06
N GLU A 88 -2.32 6.19 -7.02
CA GLU A 88 -2.65 4.77 -6.90
C GLU A 88 -4.11 4.61 -6.56
N ARG A 89 -4.79 3.72 -7.28
CA ARG A 89 -6.13 3.26 -6.93
C ARG A 89 -5.98 1.97 -6.14
N ILE A 90 -6.37 1.98 -4.87
CA ILE A 90 -6.16 0.86 -3.96
C ILE A 90 -7.45 0.41 -3.30
N MET A 91 -7.48 -0.87 -2.90
CA MET A 91 -8.55 -1.43 -2.11
C MET A 91 -8.01 -2.30 -0.98
N LYS A 92 -8.77 -2.40 0.10
CA LYS A 92 -8.44 -3.30 1.21
C LYS A 92 -8.97 -4.70 0.93
N ARG A 93 -8.07 -5.66 0.72
CA ARG A 93 -8.39 -7.09 0.59
C ARG A 93 -7.81 -7.84 1.79
N ARG A 94 -8.68 -8.50 2.56
CA ARG A 94 -8.33 -9.13 3.86
C ARG A 94 -7.66 -8.10 4.79
N LYS A 95 -6.35 -8.18 4.99
CA LYS A 95 -5.56 -7.31 5.86
C LYS A 95 -4.57 -6.42 5.10
N ALA A 96 -4.59 -6.43 3.77
CA ALA A 96 -3.63 -5.76 2.93
C ALA A 96 -4.31 -4.77 1.99
N TRP A 97 -3.69 -3.60 1.82
CA TRP A 97 -3.98 -2.73 0.69
C TRP A 97 -3.31 -3.30 -0.55
N ILE A 98 -4.09 -3.41 -1.63
CA ILE A 98 -3.64 -3.87 -2.94
C ILE A 98 -4.11 -2.85 -3.99
N ARG A 99 -3.47 -2.83 -5.15
CA ARG A 99 -3.97 -2.05 -6.28
C ARG A 99 -5.35 -2.59 -6.64
N ALA A 100 -6.34 -1.71 -6.77
CA ALA A 100 -7.60 -2.09 -7.37
C ALA A 100 -7.35 -2.08 -8.88
N ASP A 101 -7.07 -3.24 -9.44
CA ASP A 101 -6.99 -3.37 -10.88
C ASP A 101 -8.28 -2.80 -11.49
N LYS A 102 -8.18 -2.18 -12.68
CA LYS A 102 -9.38 -1.80 -13.43
C LYS A 102 -10.19 -3.08 -13.58
N GLU A 103 -11.33 -3.17 -12.88
CA GLU A 103 -12.36 -4.15 -13.22
C GLU A 103 -12.65 -3.93 -14.72
N GLY A 104 -12.15 -4.85 -15.54
CA GLY A 104 -12.65 -5.09 -16.89
C GLY A 104 -13.84 -6.01 -16.79
#